data_AF-A0A9W5Y3W2-F1
#
_entry.id   AF-A0A9W5Y3W2-F1
#
_cell.length_a   1.000
_cell.length_b   1.000
_cell.length_c   1.000
_cell.angle_alpha   90.00
_cell.angle_beta   90.00
_cell.angle_gamma   90.00
#
_symmetry.space_group_name_H-M   'P 1'
#
loop_
_entity.id
_entity.type
_entity.pdbx_description
1 polymer ?
#
loop_
_entity_poly.entity_id
_entity_poly.type
_entity_poly.pdbx_seq_one_letter_code
_entity_poly.pdbx_strand_id
1 'polypeptide(L)'
;MGNYTDDRKLNIMILNKNYIEALDLQEIDKMLNVFRRHGIKKYKNNIVFQIDGYNDDPREIYEIPEIKAFYKKVFDKYPYMLYFLSDINANDAWVLACLCNKHQTCSTVGKRNVNLKMHFDNNLFSQILNQTITYMIQIHESSKSILKLRVRLASMLL
;
A
#
# COMPACT_ATOMS: atom_id res chain seq x y z
N MET A 1 -15.36 20.27 9.71
CA MET A 1 -13.94 20.28 9.31
C MET A 1 -13.16 19.49 10.36
N GLY A 2 -12.89 18.20 10.12
CA GLY A 2 -12.12 17.39 11.07
C GLY A 2 -10.63 17.53 10.78
N ASN A 3 -9.93 18.32 11.58
CA ASN A 3 -8.47 18.30 11.61
C ASN A 3 -8.03 16.99 12.28
N TYR A 4 -7.83 15.93 11.48
CA TYR A 4 -7.07 14.77 11.93
C TYR A 4 -5.58 15.14 11.78
N THR A 5 -5.03 15.84 12.77
CA THR A 5 -3.58 15.79 12.99
C THR A 5 -3.29 14.46 13.63
N ASP A 6 -3.11 13.46 12.77
CA ASP A 6 -2.52 12.21 13.14
C ASP A 6 -1.06 12.48 13.49
N ASP A 7 -0.73 12.55 14.80
CA ASP A 7 0.63 12.79 15.31
C ASP A 7 1.61 11.64 14.96
N ARG A 8 1.16 10.64 14.18
CA ARG A 8 2.02 9.60 13.60
C ARG A 8 3.04 10.25 12.66
N LYS A 9 4.33 10.07 12.95
CA LYS A 9 5.42 10.44 12.04
C LYS A 9 5.38 9.56 10.79
N LEU A 10 4.74 10.03 9.72
CA LEU A 10 4.65 9.33 8.44
C LEU A 10 5.94 9.50 7.62
N ASN A 11 6.34 8.45 6.91
CA ASN A 11 7.38 8.53 5.89
C ASN A 11 6.70 8.65 4.53
N ILE A 12 6.76 9.85 3.94
CA ILE A 12 6.28 10.09 2.59
C ILE A 12 7.40 9.72 1.62
N MET A 13 7.12 8.78 0.73
CA MET A 13 8.03 8.37 -0.32
C MET A 13 7.50 8.81 -1.67
N ILE A 14 8.21 9.74 -2.31
CA ILE A 14 7.87 10.24 -3.63
C ILE A 14 8.43 9.27 -4.67
N LEU A 15 7.55 8.71 -5.49
CA LEU A 15 7.87 7.83 -6.61
C LEU A 15 7.74 8.63 -7.90
N ASN A 16 8.87 9.06 -8.44
CA ASN A 16 8.90 9.82 -9.68
C ASN A 16 8.69 8.92 -10.91
N LYS A 17 8.04 9.45 -11.93
CA LYS A 17 7.77 8.81 -13.22
C LYS A 17 8.97 8.05 -13.80
N ASN A 18 10.16 8.65 -13.80
CA ASN A 18 11.35 8.01 -14.36
C ASN A 18 11.71 6.69 -13.64
N TYR A 19 11.57 6.65 -12.31
CA TYR A 19 11.82 5.44 -11.52
C TYR A 19 10.74 4.38 -11.75
N ILE A 20 9.48 4.83 -11.88
CA ILE A 20 8.34 3.95 -12.13
C ILE A 20 8.47 3.26 -13.49
N GLU A 21 8.72 4.03 -14.56
CA GLU A 21 8.85 3.51 -15.92
C GLU A 21 10.09 2.62 -16.08
N ALA A 22 11.20 2.95 -15.41
CA ALA A 22 12.39 2.11 -15.36
C ALA A 22 12.24 0.87 -14.45
N LEU A 23 11.13 0.75 -13.72
CA LEU A 23 10.92 -0.27 -12.70
C LEU A 23 12.05 -0.31 -11.66
N ASP A 24 12.63 0.84 -11.32
CA ASP A 24 13.76 0.94 -10.40
C ASP A 24 13.30 0.89 -8.94
N LEU A 25 13.81 -0.09 -8.19
CA LEU A 25 13.45 -0.32 -6.79
C LEU A 25 14.53 0.14 -5.80
N GLN A 26 15.60 0.81 -6.26
CA GLN A 26 16.73 1.21 -5.41
C GLN A 26 16.30 2.05 -4.20
N GLU A 27 15.38 2.99 -4.38
CA GLU A 27 14.92 3.84 -3.27
C GLU A 27 14.11 3.03 -2.24
N ILE A 28 13.34 2.02 -2.69
CA ILE A 28 12.62 1.13 -1.79
C ILE A 28 13.61 0.25 -1.01
N ASP A 29 14.66 -0.24 -1.68
CA ASP A 29 15.72 -1.01 -1.05
C ASP A 29 16.43 -0.20 0.05
N LYS A 30 16.81 1.05 -0.25
CA LYS A 30 17.43 1.99 0.69
C LYS A 30 16.53 2.24 1.89
N MET A 31 15.26 2.53 1.67
CA MET A 31 14.27 2.76 2.73
C MET A 31 14.14 1.53 3.64
N LEU A 32 13.94 0.34 3.08
CA LEU A 32 13.82 -0.89 3.88
C LEU A 32 15.09 -1.19 4.68
N ASN A 33 16.27 -0.90 4.13
CA ASN A 33 17.54 -1.03 4.86
C ASN A 33 17.65 -0.03 6.01
N VAL A 34 17.13 1.19 5.88
CA VAL A 34 17.03 2.14 7.00
C VAL A 34 16.10 1.58 8.07
N PHE A 35 14.94 1.03 7.70
CA PHE A 35 13.99 0.51 8.68
C PHE A 35 14.55 -0.66 9.47
N ARG A 36 15.25 -1.59 8.79
CA ARG A 36 15.93 -2.72 9.43
C ARG A 36 16.94 -2.25 10.48
N ARG A 37 17.76 -1.23 10.15
CA ARG A 37 18.77 -0.68 11.06
C ARG A 37 18.17 0.03 12.28
N HIS A 38 17.04 0.71 12.14
CA HIS A 38 16.47 1.54 13.21
C HIS A 38 15.37 0.86 14.04
N GLY A 39 15.04 -0.39 13.71
CA GLY A 39 13.98 -1.15 14.34
C GLY A 39 12.72 -1.15 13.49
N ILE A 40 12.56 -2.22 12.72
CA ILE A 40 11.54 -2.39 11.67
C ILE A 40 10.10 -2.14 12.14
N LYS A 41 9.78 -2.52 13.39
CA LYS A 41 8.44 -2.34 13.97
C LYS A 41 8.01 -0.90 14.13
N LYS A 42 8.96 0.04 14.24
CA LYS A 42 8.68 1.47 14.35
C LYS A 42 8.02 2.04 13.09
N TYR A 43 8.13 1.33 11.97
CA TYR A 43 7.65 1.75 10.66
C TYR A 43 6.37 1.03 10.23
N LYS A 44 5.69 0.29 11.13
CA LYS A 44 4.37 -0.27 10.85
C LYS A 44 3.39 0.84 10.45
N ASN A 45 2.65 0.63 9.36
CA ASN A 45 1.56 1.53 8.94
C ASN A 45 1.99 3.01 8.89
N ASN A 46 3.12 3.25 8.22
CA ASN A 46 3.89 4.49 8.30
C ASN A 46 4.24 5.09 6.93
N ILE A 47 4.34 4.28 5.89
CA ILE A 47 4.67 4.73 4.54
C ILE A 47 3.43 5.30 3.84
N VAL A 48 3.58 6.46 3.23
CA VAL A 48 2.67 6.98 2.22
C VAL A 48 3.44 7.09 0.90
N PHE A 49 2.95 6.43 -0.15
CA PHE A 49 3.51 6.60 -1.48
C PHE A 49 2.83 7.77 -2.17
N GLN A 50 3.64 8.67 -2.73
CA GLN A 50 3.16 9.78 -3.54
C GLN A 50 3.72 9.63 -4.94
N ILE A 51 2.84 9.53 -5.94
CA ILE A 51 3.26 9.46 -7.34
C ILE A 51 3.49 10.88 -7.87
N ASP A 52 4.61 11.07 -8.57
CA ASP A 52 4.97 12.33 -9.21
C ASP A 52 5.29 12.13 -10.69
N GLY A 53 4.90 13.09 -11.53
CA GLY A 53 5.15 13.08 -12.98
C GLY A 53 4.03 12.52 -13.87
N TYR A 54 2.88 12.14 -13.30
CA TYR A 54 1.69 11.67 -14.04
C TYR A 54 0.50 12.66 -13.97
N ASN A 55 0.74 13.93 -13.63
CA ASN A 55 -0.31 14.92 -13.37
C ASN A 55 -1.23 15.20 -14.58
N ASP A 56 -0.72 14.99 -15.80
CA ASP A 56 -1.47 15.20 -17.04
C ASP A 56 -2.18 13.92 -17.53
N ASP A 57 -2.01 12.78 -16.84
CA ASP A 57 -2.71 11.55 -17.15
C ASP A 57 -4.15 11.62 -16.59
N PRO A 58 -5.20 11.48 -17.42
CA PRO A 58 -6.58 11.60 -16.96
C PRO A 58 -7.07 10.38 -16.16
N ARG A 59 -6.29 9.29 -16.14
CA ARG A 59 -6.65 8.05 -15.45
C ARG A 59 -6.33 8.15 -13.95
N GLU A 60 -7.02 7.36 -13.16
CA GLU A 60 -6.65 7.21 -11.76
C GLU A 60 -5.29 6.48 -11.64
N ILE A 61 -4.53 6.77 -10.59
CA ILE A 61 -3.17 6.21 -10.38
C ILE A 61 -3.13 4.68 -10.50
N TYR A 62 -4.15 4.00 -9.98
CA TYR A 62 -4.26 2.53 -10.01
C TYR A 62 -4.75 1.95 -11.35
N GLU A 63 -5.05 2.80 -12.33
CA GLU A 63 -5.40 2.44 -13.70
C GLU A 63 -4.24 2.60 -14.69
N ILE A 64 -3.19 3.35 -14.32
CA ILE A 64 -2.02 3.62 -15.15
C ILE A 64 -1.15 2.34 -15.25
N PRO A 65 -0.94 1.75 -16.45
CA PRO A 65 -0.24 0.47 -16.62
C PRO A 65 1.18 0.43 -16.04
N GLU A 66 1.94 1.51 -16.21
CA GLU A 66 3.32 1.66 -15.74
C GLU A 66 3.37 1.57 -14.20
N ILE A 67 2.42 2.22 -13.52
CA ILE A 67 2.29 2.20 -12.07
C ILE A 67 1.87 0.81 -11.58
N LYS A 68 0.94 0.15 -12.29
CA LYS A 68 0.55 -1.24 -11.99
C LYS A 68 1.72 -2.20 -12.11
N ALA A 69 2.51 -2.09 -13.18
CA ALA A 69 3.70 -2.91 -13.40
C ALA A 69 4.75 -2.66 -12.30
N PHE A 70 4.94 -1.40 -11.91
CA PHE A 70 5.82 -1.03 -10.81
C PHE A 70 5.40 -1.68 -9.49
N TYR A 71 4.16 -1.50 -9.05
CA TYR A 71 3.70 -2.10 -7.79
C TYR A 71 3.68 -3.62 -7.84
N LYS A 72 3.39 -4.23 -9.00
CA LYS A 72 3.56 -5.68 -9.15
C LYS A 72 5.00 -6.10 -8.85
N LYS A 73 5.99 -5.41 -9.43
CA LYS A 73 7.42 -5.69 -9.15
C LYS A 73 7.79 -5.46 -7.68
N VAL A 74 7.22 -4.43 -7.05
CA VAL A 74 7.41 -4.17 -5.61
C VAL A 74 6.92 -5.34 -4.79
N PHE A 75 5.70 -5.84 -5.04
CA PHE A 75 5.13 -6.94 -4.26
C PHE A 75 5.72 -8.31 -4.62
N ASP A 76 6.24 -8.49 -5.84
CA ASP A 76 7.01 -9.67 -6.22
C ASP A 76 8.34 -9.74 -5.43
N LYS A 77 9.01 -8.59 -5.20
CA LYS A 77 10.28 -8.52 -4.44
C LYS A 77 10.08 -8.41 -2.93
N TYR A 78 9.06 -7.66 -2.51
CA TYR A 78 8.75 -7.32 -1.12
C TYR A 78 7.28 -7.62 -0.80
N PRO A 79 6.89 -8.89 -0.74
CA PRO A 79 5.50 -9.30 -0.57
C PRO A 79 4.90 -8.87 0.78
N TYR A 80 5.76 -8.53 1.75
CA TYR A 80 5.38 -8.00 3.05
C TYR A 80 5.21 -6.47 3.10
N MET A 81 5.32 -5.77 1.96
CA MET A 81 5.27 -4.30 1.89
C MET A 81 4.02 -3.72 2.57
N LEU A 82 2.91 -4.46 2.53
CA LEU A 82 1.63 -4.10 3.14
C LEU A 82 1.72 -3.84 4.65
N TYR A 83 2.70 -4.42 5.35
CA TYR A 83 2.95 -4.12 6.77
C TYR A 83 3.31 -2.64 7.03
N PHE A 84 3.99 -2.01 6.07
CA PHE A 84 4.48 -0.64 6.19
C PHE A 84 3.51 0.40 5.64
N LEU A 85 2.61 0.03 4.73
CA LEU A 85 1.68 0.96 4.09
C LEU A 85 0.71 1.57 5.12
N SER A 86 0.62 2.90 5.11
CA SER A 86 -0.29 3.67 5.96
C SER A 86 -1.75 3.59 5.47
N ASP A 87 -2.70 3.68 6.42
CA ASP A 87 -4.14 3.85 6.12
C ASP A 87 -4.48 5.22 5.54
N ILE A 88 -3.62 6.19 5.80
CA ILE A 88 -4.00 7.58 5.65
C ILE A 88 -4.37 7.85 4.20
N ASN A 89 -5.48 8.57 4.00
CA ASN A 89 -6.03 8.86 2.68
C ASN A 89 -6.18 7.62 1.78
N ALA A 90 -6.46 6.43 2.35
CA ALA A 90 -6.61 5.18 1.59
C ALA A 90 -5.37 4.79 0.76
N ASN A 91 -4.18 5.24 1.16
CA ASN A 91 -2.91 4.95 0.48
C ASN A 91 -2.68 3.46 0.22
N ASP A 92 -2.89 2.61 1.22
CA ASP A 92 -2.79 1.16 1.06
C ASP A 92 -3.85 0.58 0.11
N ALA A 93 -5.08 1.11 0.12
CA ALA A 93 -6.13 0.69 -0.79
C ALA A 93 -5.80 1.01 -2.25
N TRP A 94 -5.25 2.20 -2.54
CA TRP A 94 -4.83 2.57 -3.89
C TRP A 94 -3.65 1.73 -4.39
N VAL A 95 -2.68 1.45 -3.52
CA VAL A 95 -1.57 0.53 -3.84
C VAL A 95 -2.09 -0.87 -4.13
N LEU A 96 -2.99 -1.40 -3.31
CA LEU A 96 -3.60 -2.71 -3.51
C LEU A 96 -4.47 -2.74 -4.78
N ALA A 97 -5.13 -1.64 -5.13
CA ALA A 97 -5.91 -1.54 -6.37
C ALA A 97 -5.03 -1.67 -7.62
N CYS A 98 -3.76 -1.28 -7.55
CA CYS A 98 -2.79 -1.50 -8.64
C CYS A 98 -2.57 -3.00 -8.92
N LEU A 99 -2.78 -3.86 -7.92
CA LEU A 99 -2.55 -5.31 -7.99
C LEU A 99 -3.84 -6.10 -8.28
N CYS A 100 -5.01 -5.46 -8.24
CA CYS A 100 -6.28 -6.15 -8.44
C CYS A 100 -6.64 -6.31 -9.92
N ASN A 101 -7.50 -7.29 -10.21
CA ASN A 101 -8.01 -7.53 -11.56
C ASN A 101 -9.14 -6.55 -11.88
N LYS A 102 -10.01 -6.30 -10.90
CA LYS A 102 -11.16 -5.41 -11.00
C LYS A 102 -11.34 -4.66 -9.69
N HIS A 103 -11.76 -3.41 -9.78
CA HIS A 103 -12.13 -2.60 -8.63
C HIS A 103 -13.49 -1.94 -8.88
N GLN A 104 -14.18 -1.61 -7.80
CA GLN A 104 -15.42 -0.85 -7.80
C GLN A 104 -15.25 0.33 -6.84
N THR A 105 -15.62 1.52 -7.31
CA THR A 105 -15.70 2.72 -6.49
C THR A 105 -17.08 2.77 -5.85
N CYS A 106 -17.14 2.74 -4.51
CA CYS A 106 -18.37 2.99 -3.77
C CYS A 106 -18.29 4.40 -3.17
N SER A 107 -18.99 5.35 -3.78
CA SER A 107 -19.22 6.66 -3.19
C SER A 107 -20.56 6.65 -2.43
N THR A 108 -20.56 7.16 -1.21
CA THR A 108 -21.80 7.49 -0.51
C THR A 108 -22.13 8.94 -0.84
N VAL A 109 -23.35 9.20 -1.33
CA VAL A 109 -23.83 10.56 -1.64
C VAL A 109 -23.55 11.48 -0.44
N GLY A 110 -22.80 12.55 -0.66
CA GLY A 110 -22.41 13.53 0.38
C GLY A 110 -21.07 13.28 1.10
N LYS A 111 -20.33 12.20 0.81
CA LYS A 111 -18.96 11.98 1.32
C LYS A 111 -17.92 12.20 0.21
N ARG A 112 -16.84 12.93 0.53
CA ARG A 112 -15.67 13.12 -0.34
C ARG A 112 -14.80 11.87 -0.50
N ASN A 113 -14.97 10.85 0.35
CA ASN A 113 -14.14 9.65 0.34
C ASN A 113 -14.81 8.55 -0.49
N VAL A 114 -14.16 8.16 -1.57
CA VAL A 114 -14.51 6.96 -2.35
C VAL A 114 -13.92 5.74 -1.63
N ASN A 115 -14.76 4.76 -1.29
CA ASN A 115 -14.25 3.48 -0.82
C ASN A 115 -13.96 2.61 -2.05
N LEU A 116 -12.74 2.08 -2.13
CA LEU A 116 -12.41 1.08 -3.14
C LEU A 116 -12.75 -0.31 -2.62
N LYS A 117 -13.52 -1.02 -3.42
CA LYS A 117 -13.80 -2.44 -3.27
C LYS A 117 -13.08 -3.19 -4.37
N MET A 118 -12.30 -4.21 -4.02
CA MET A 118 -11.37 -4.86 -4.94
C MET A 118 -11.69 -6.34 -5.09
N HIS A 119 -11.64 -6.81 -6.33
CA HIS A 119 -11.64 -8.22 -6.67
C HIS A 119 -10.26 -8.60 -7.17
N PHE A 120 -9.57 -9.43 -6.39
CA PHE A 120 -8.29 -10.01 -6.74
C PHE A 120 -8.48 -11.37 -7.38
N ASP A 121 -7.47 -11.84 -8.12
CA ASP A 121 -7.27 -13.27 -8.29
C ASP A 121 -7.21 -13.92 -6.90
N ASN A 122 -8.03 -14.95 -6.69
CA ASN A 122 -8.17 -15.65 -5.41
C ASN A 122 -6.81 -16.07 -4.82
N ASN A 123 -5.81 -16.35 -5.67
CA ASN A 123 -4.48 -16.74 -5.21
C ASN A 123 -3.62 -15.54 -4.77
N LEU A 124 -3.68 -14.40 -5.45
CA LEU A 124 -2.75 -13.28 -5.23
C LEU A 124 -2.99 -12.60 -3.88
N PHE A 125 -4.25 -12.30 -3.54
CA PHE A 125 -4.55 -11.63 -2.29
C PHE A 125 -4.19 -12.49 -1.08
N SER A 126 -4.55 -13.77 -1.11
CA SER A 126 -4.17 -14.72 -0.06
C SER A 126 -2.65 -14.86 0.06
N GLN A 127 -1.92 -14.86 -1.06
CA GLN A 127 -0.45 -14.86 -1.05
C GLN A 127 0.12 -13.61 -0.37
N ILE A 128 -0.30 -12.40 -0.77
CA ILE A 128 0.17 -11.15 -0.17
C ILE A 128 -0.14 -11.11 1.33
N LEU A 129 -1.37 -11.48 1.71
CA LEU A 129 -1.80 -11.54 3.11
C LEU A 129 -0.96 -12.52 3.92
N ASN A 130 -0.79 -13.75 3.43
CA ASN A 130 -0.04 -14.80 4.13
C ASN A 130 1.44 -14.44 4.26
N GLN A 131 2.05 -13.85 3.23
CA GLN A 131 3.44 -13.43 3.27
C GLN A 131 3.64 -12.24 4.22
N THR A 132 2.70 -11.29 4.25
CA THR A 132 2.70 -10.20 5.22
C THR A 132 2.54 -10.72 6.65
N ILE A 133 1.63 -11.67 6.90
CA ILE A 133 1.45 -12.27 8.24
C ILE A 133 2.68 -13.07 8.66
N THR A 134 3.26 -13.86 7.75
CA THR A 134 4.49 -14.61 8.01
C THR A 134 5.61 -13.67 8.42
N TYR A 135 5.76 -12.56 7.71
CA TYR A 135 6.71 -11.52 8.06
C TYR A 135 6.43 -10.89 9.44
N MET A 136 5.17 -10.58 9.74
CA MET A 136 4.77 -10.06 11.05
C MET A 136 5.13 -11.04 12.18
N ILE A 137 4.93 -12.33 11.98
CA ILE A 137 5.31 -13.37 12.95
C ILE A 137 6.83 -13.40 13.13
N GLN A 138 7.61 -13.36 12.04
CA GLN A 138 9.07 -13.37 12.07
C GLN A 138 9.64 -12.19 12.86
N ILE A 139 9.04 -11.01 12.74
CA ILE A 139 9.48 -9.85 13.51
C ILE A 139 8.91 -9.85 14.94
N HIS A 140 8.12 -10.84 15.36
CA HIS A 140 7.43 -10.90 16.66
C HIS A 140 6.41 -9.76 16.87
N GLU A 141 5.59 -9.46 15.86
CA GLU A 141 4.42 -8.58 16.03
C GLU A 141 3.34 -9.22 16.90
N SER A 142 2.47 -8.38 17.48
CA SER A 142 1.40 -8.88 18.34
C SER A 142 0.25 -9.47 17.52
N SER A 143 -0.42 -10.48 18.08
CA SER A 143 -1.63 -11.06 17.50
C SER A 143 -2.72 -10.01 17.27
N LYS A 144 -2.78 -8.97 18.12
CA LYS A 144 -3.69 -7.84 17.95
C LYS A 144 -3.38 -7.03 16.68
N SER A 145 -2.10 -6.77 16.38
CA SER A 145 -1.69 -6.12 15.13
C SER A 145 -2.10 -6.96 13.91
N ILE A 146 -1.85 -8.27 13.96
CA ILE A 146 -2.18 -9.21 12.87
C ILE A 146 -3.69 -9.23 12.62
N LEU A 147 -4.50 -9.32 13.68
CA LEU A 147 -5.96 -9.30 13.57
C LEU A 147 -6.47 -7.98 12.98
N LYS A 148 -5.91 -6.84 13.42
CA LYS A 148 -6.26 -5.53 12.87
C LYS A 148 -6.02 -5.46 11.37
N LEU A 149 -4.86 -5.96 10.89
CA LEU A 149 -4.56 -6.03 9.47
C LEU A 149 -5.57 -6.91 8.72
N ARG A 150 -5.87 -8.11 9.23
CA ARG A 150 -6.85 -9.02 8.61
C ARG A 150 -8.23 -8.39 8.45
N VAL A 151 -8.78 -7.82 9.54
CA VAL A 151 -10.10 -7.17 9.53
C VAL A 151 -10.13 -6.03 8.52
N ARG A 152 -9.06 -5.24 8.48
CA ARG A 152 -8.93 -4.12 7.57
C ARG A 152 -8.89 -4.54 6.11
N LEU A 153 -8.11 -5.56 5.76
CA LEU A 153 -8.02 -6.01 4.38
C LEU A 153 -9.29 -6.73 3.93
N ALA A 154 -9.93 -7.49 4.82
CA ALA A 154 -11.22 -8.10 4.55
C ALA A 154 -12.31 -7.05 4.22
N SER A 155 -12.27 -5.86 4.82
CA SER A 155 -13.24 -4.80 4.51
C SER A 155 -13.05 -4.19 3.12
N MET A 156 -11.91 -4.40 2.47
CA MET A 156 -11.61 -3.89 1.13
C MET A 156 -11.98 -4.86 0.00
N LEU A 157 -12.26 -6.12 0.31
CA LEU A 157 -12.68 -7.10 -0.67
C LEU A 157 -14.15 -6.90 -1.08
N LEU A 158 -14.44 -7.26 -2.35
CA LEU A 158 -15.78 -7.48 -2.88
C LEU A 158 -16.35 -8.83 -2.43
#